data_AF-A0A5N5GSS8-F1
#
_entry.id   AF-A0A5N5GSS8-F1
#
_cell.length_a   1.000
_cell.length_b   1.000
_cell.length_c   1.000
_cell.angle_alpha   90.00
_cell.angle_beta   90.00
_cell.angle_gamma   90.00
#
_symmetry.space_group_name_H-M   'P 1'
#
loop_
_entity.id
_entity.type
_entity.pdbx_description
1 polymer ?
#
loop_
_entity_poly.entity_id
_entity_poly.type
_entity_poly.pdbx_seq_one_letter_code
_entity_poly.pdbx_strand_id
1 'polypeptide(L)' 'MSCQSLFGDQTIVSPGGLFELGFFKPGQLSNYYIGIWYSKQVVSERTVVWAANREIPVKGSSSKSR' A
#
# COMPACT_ATOMS: atom_id res chain seq x y z
N MET A 1 -8.00 -14.79 17.24
CA MET A 1 -7.34 -14.21 16.06
C MET A 1 -8.35 -13.31 15.39
N SER A 2 -8.17 -11.99 15.41
CA SER A 2 -9.03 -11.02 14.71
C SER A 2 -8.42 -10.74 13.34
N CYS A 3 -9.21 -10.83 12.28
CA CYS A 3 -8.81 -10.35 10.97
C CYS A 3 -9.08 -8.85 10.92
N GLN A 4 -8.05 -8.04 10.65
CA GLN A 4 -8.18 -6.60 10.51
C GLN A 4 -8.24 -6.22 9.03
N SER A 5 -9.32 -5.57 8.63
CA SER A 5 -9.45 -4.99 7.29
C SER A 5 -8.66 -3.69 7.18
N LEU A 6 -8.05 -3.45 6.02
CA LEU A 6 -7.35 -2.20 5.71
C LEU A 6 -8.14 -1.41 4.66
N PHE A 7 -8.21 -0.10 4.84
CA PHE A 7 -8.89 0.82 3.92
C PHE A 7 -8.06 2.07 3.65
N GLY A 8 -8.15 2.60 2.43
CA GLY A 8 -7.49 3.85 2.04
C GLY A 8 -5.98 3.81 2.30
N ASP A 9 -5.49 4.77 3.08
CA ASP A 9 -4.06 4.96 3.36
C ASP A 9 -3.58 4.21 4.63
N GLN A 10 -4.43 3.33 5.19
CA GLN A 10 -4.05 2.52 6.34
C GLN A 10 -2.93 1.53 6.00
N THR A 11 -2.04 1.33 6.96
CA THR A 11 -0.92 0.40 6.85
C THR A 11 -0.77 -0.45 8.12
N ILE A 12 -0.10 -1.59 7.98
CA ILE A 12 0.36 -2.42 9.09
C ILE A 12 1.87 -2.32 9.13
N VAL A 13 2.42 -2.03 10.30
CA VAL A 13 3.86 -1.94 10.51
C VAL A 13 4.37 -3.24 11.11
N SER A 14 5.43 -3.78 10.51
CA SER A 14 6.12 -4.96 11.04
C SER A 14 6.69 -4.70 12.45
N PRO A 15 6.83 -5.74 13.28
CA PRO A 15 7.62 -5.64 14.51
C PRO A 15 9.03 -5.11 14.20
N GLY A 16 9.46 -4.06 14.90
CA GLY A 16 10.74 -3.39 14.66
C GLY A 16 10.71 -2.27 13.61
N GLY A 17 9.57 -2.00 12.97
CA GLY A 17 9.39 -0.79 12.15
C GLY A 17 10.12 -0.78 10.81
N LEU A 18 10.67 -1.90 10.36
CA LEU A 18 11.46 -1.95 9.12
C LEU A 18 10.59 -1.94 7.86
N PHE A 19 9.44 -2.61 7.93
CA PHE A 19 8.50 -2.77 6.82
C PHE A 19 7.10 -2.27 7.15
N GLU A 20 6.44 -1.77 6.11
CA GLU A 20 5.03 -1.39 6.10
C GLU A 20 4.30 -2.15 5.00
N LEU A 21 3.10 -2.64 5.31
CA LEU A 21 2.17 -3.24 4.36
C LEU A 21 0.94 -2.35 4.20
N GLY A 22 0.49 -2.13 2.98
CA GLY A 22 -0.76 -1.42 2.71
C GLY A 22 -1.03 -1.21 1.23
N PHE A 23 -1.96 -0.31 0.93
CA PHE A 23 -2.25 0.09 -0.45
C PHE A 23 -1.26 1.17 -0.92
N PHE A 24 -0.83 1.07 -2.18
CA PHE A 24 -0.01 2.11 -2.80
C PHE A 24 -0.35 2.25 -4.29
N LYS A 25 0.09 3.38 -4.86
CA LYS A 25 -0.11 3.73 -6.25
C LYS A 25 1.20 4.28 -6.82
N PRO A 26 1.84 3.60 -7.80
CA PRO A 26 3.18 3.96 -8.27
C PRO A 26 3.24 5.27 -9.08
N GLY A 27 2.10 5.83 -9.47
CA GLY A 27 2.02 7.15 -10.12
C GLY A 27 0.58 7.63 -10.21
N GLN A 28 0.36 8.92 -10.49
CA GLN A 28 -0.97 9.57 -10.42
C GLN A 28 -2.06 8.93 -11.30
N LEU A 29 -1.70 8.28 -12.40
CA LEU A 29 -2.64 7.59 -13.30
C LEU A 29 -2.68 6.06 -13.10
N SER A 30 -1.94 5.52 -12.14
CA SER A 30 -1.88 4.09 -11.87
C SER A 30 -3.09 3.58 -11.06
N ASN A 31 -3.29 2.25 -11.10
CA ASN A 31 -4.21 1.55 -10.23
C ASN A 31 -3.61 1.37 -8.83
N TYR A 32 -4.45 0.99 -7.86
CA TYR A 32 -4.00 0.62 -6.53
C TYR A 32 -3.46 -0.80 -6.51
N TYR A 33 -2.36 -0.96 -5.80
CA TYR A 33 -1.73 -2.23 -5.49
C TYR A 33 -1.70 -2.41 -3.98
N ILE A 34 -1.68 -3.65 -3.51
CA ILE A 34 -1.26 -3.95 -2.14
C ILE A 34 0.23 -4.29 -2.22
N GLY A 35 1.03 -3.80 -1.28
CA GLY A 35 2.46 -4.07 -1.28
C GLY A 35 3.08 -3.99 0.10
N ILE A 36 4.37 -4.36 0.12
CA ILE A 36 5.27 -4.21 1.25
C ILE A 36 6.40 -3.30 0.80
N TRP A 37 6.74 -2.30 1.61
CA TRP A 37 7.85 -1.38 1.38
C TRP A 37 8.64 -1.14 2.66
N TYR A 38 9.85 -0.60 2.53
CA TYR A 38 10.61 -0.13 3.68
C TYR A 38 9.93 1.08 4.31
N SER A 39 9.83 1.09 5.64
CA SER A 39 9.25 2.23 6.36
C SER A 39 10.06 3.51 6.12
N LYS A 40 9.38 4.65 6.25
CA LYS A 40 9.99 5.98 6.16
C LYS A 40 11.08 6.23 7.21
N GLN A 41 11.13 5.43 8.27
CA GLN A 41 12.20 5.47 9.28
C GLN A 41 13.51 4.88 8.75
N VAL A 42 13.45 4.00 7.74
CA VAL A 42 14.61 3.31 7.15
C VAL A 42 15.11 4.04 5.91
N VAL A 43 14.21 4.48 5.04
CA VAL A 43 14.53 5.15 3.76
C VAL A 43 13.62 6.36 3.55
N SER A 44 14.16 7.43 2.96
CA SER A 44 13.40 8.65 2.65
C SER A 44 12.45 8.46 1.47
N GLU A 45 12.88 7.73 0.45
CA GLU A 45 12.07 7.38 -0.71
C GLU A 45 11.42 6.01 -0.54
N ARG A 46 10.13 5.90 -0.91
CA ARG A 46 9.38 4.66 -0.75
C ARG A 46 9.88 3.61 -1.75
N THR A 47 10.63 2.63 -1.26
CA THR A 47 11.08 1.47 -2.04
C THR A 47 10.17 0.26 -1.79
N VAL A 48 9.43 -0.15 -2.82
CA VAL A 48 8.53 -1.32 -2.77
C VAL A 48 9.35 -2.60 -2.96
N VAL A 49 9.37 -3.46 -1.94
CA VAL A 49 10.10 -4.75 -1.97
C VAL A 49 9.23 -5.89 -2.47
N TRP A 50 7.90 -5.75 -2.32
CA TRP A 50 6.94 -6.72 -2.82
C TRP A 50 5.61 -6.05 -3.17
N ALA A 51 4.94 -6.53 -4.22
CA ALA A 51 3.63 -6.04 -4.62
C ALA A 51 2.73 -7.24 -4.95
N ALA A 52 1.57 -7.28 -4.29
CA ALA A 52 0.47 -8.17 -4.62
C ALA A 52 -0.24 -7.72 -5.90
N ASN A 53 -1.07 -8.59 -6.46
CA ASN A 53 -2.00 -8.27 -7.54
C ASN A 53 -1.34 -7.63 -8.78
N ARG A 54 -0.08 -8.00 -9.08
CA ARG A 54 0.64 -7.47 -10.25
C ARG A 54 -0.08 -7.75 -11.56
N GLU A 55 -0.81 -8.86 -11.64
CA GLU A 55 -1.56 -9.27 -12.83
C GLU A 55 -2.96 -8.64 -12.91
N ILE A 56 -3.59 -8.33 -11.77
CA ILE A 56 -4.98 -7.82 -11.69
C ILE A 56 -5.06 -6.67 -10.67
N PRO A 57 -4.59 -5.47 -11.02
CA PRO A 57 -4.56 -4.35 -10.08
C PRO A 57 -5.95 -3.75 -9.82
N VAL A 58 -6.13 -3.14 -8.64
CA VAL A 58 -7.42 -2.58 -8.21
C VAL A 58 -7.64 -1.24 -8.90
N LYS A 59 -8.63 -1.19 -9.82
CA LYS A 59 -9.02 0.05 -10.49
C LYS A 59 -9.52 1.06 -9.46
N GLY A 60 -8.92 2.25 -9.43
CA GLY A 60 -9.41 3.32 -8.57
C GLY A 60 -10.82 3.73 -9.00
N SER A 61 -11.78 3.69 -8.07
CA SER A 61 -13.07 4.36 -8.29
C SER A 61 -12.81 5.86 -8.26
N SER A 62 -13.12 6.58 -9.34
CA SER A 62 -13.32 8.02 -9.25
C SER A 62 -14.56 8.24 -8.39
N SER A 63 -14.37 8.42 -7.09
CA SER A 63 -15.42 8.93 -6.23
C SER A 63 -15.79 10.30 -6.78
N LYS A 64 -16.85 10.38 -7.59
CA LYS A 64 -17.51 11.65 -7.84
C LYS A 64 -18.09 12.06 -6.50
N SER A 65 -17.42 12.98 -5.81
CA SER A 65 -18.07 13.75 -4.75
C SER A 65 -19.34 14.33 -5.36
N ARG A 66 -20.48 13.95 -4.79
CA ARG A 66 -21.75 14.66 -5.03
C ARG A 66 -21.83 15.80 -4.03
#